data_AF-A0A520JM06-F1
#
_entry.id   AF-A0A520JM06-F1
#
_cell.length_a   1.000
_cell.length_b   1.000
_cell.length_c   1.000
_cell.angle_alpha   90.00
_cell.angle_beta   90.00
_cell.angle_gamma   90.00
#
_symmetry.space_group_name_H-M   'P 1'
#
loop_
_entity.id
_entity.type
_entity.pdbx_description
1 polymer ?
#
loop_
_entity_poly.entity_id
_entity_poly.type
_entity_poly.pdbx_seq_one_letter_code
_entity_poly.pdbx_strand_id
1 'polypeptide(L)'
;MLRLFLALRPPLHIREMLFDLMDGIGGARWQDDEQLHVTIRFLGEVDPRLADDIVTEIDRLRLSLTPAAPTVALHAVGQFASRGRTDTLWAGITPHAALTALHRKVDQAAVGWQPGADHRLIDLAVERGERGVRGDARPERVGTPAA
;
A
#
# COMPACT_ATOMS: atom_id res chain seq x y z
N MET A 1 -4.73 -21.14 4.98
CA MET A 1 -4.67 -19.78 5.55
C MET A 1 -4.42 -18.84 4.38
N LEU A 2 -5.12 -17.72 4.33
CA LEU A 2 -4.96 -16.70 3.30
C LEU A 2 -4.28 -15.49 3.93
N ARG A 3 -3.22 -15.00 3.29
CA ARG A 3 -2.61 -13.73 3.69
C ARG A 3 -3.40 -12.58 3.06
N LEU A 4 -4.17 -11.86 3.85
CA LEU A 4 -5.07 -10.82 3.37
C LEU A 4 -4.62 -9.42 3.77
N PHE A 5 -4.99 -8.46 2.94
CA PHE A 5 -4.86 -7.03 3.20
C PHE A 5 -5.99 -6.28 2.48
N LEU A 6 -6.25 -5.06 2.94
CA LEU A 6 -7.21 -4.12 2.39
C LEU A 6 -6.46 -3.01 1.69
N ALA A 7 -6.88 -2.68 0.48
CA ALA A 7 -6.20 -1.69 -0.33
C ALA A 7 -7.17 -0.87 -1.19
N LEU A 8 -6.72 0.32 -1.59
CA LEU A 8 -7.35 1.11 -2.64
C LEU A 8 -6.63 0.87 -3.96
N ARG A 9 -7.41 0.64 -5.02
CA ARG A 9 -6.88 0.65 -6.39
C ARG A 9 -6.76 2.11 -6.84
N PRO A 10 -5.58 2.60 -7.25
CA PRO A 10 -5.45 3.92 -7.82
C PRO A 10 -6.28 4.04 -9.12
N PRO A 11 -6.84 5.22 -9.42
CA PRO A 11 -7.49 5.48 -10.70
C PRO A 11 -6.56 5.21 -11.89
N LEU A 12 -7.13 4.91 -13.07
CA LEU A 12 -6.38 4.59 -14.29
C LEU A 12 -5.26 5.60 -14.59
N HIS A 13 -5.57 6.90 -14.59
CA HIS A 13 -4.60 7.96 -14.88
C HIS A 13 -3.41 7.98 -13.89
N ILE A 14 -3.61 7.58 -12.63
CA ILE A 14 -2.51 7.48 -11.66
C ILE A 14 -1.61 6.29 -12.00
N ARG A 15 -2.20 5.16 -12.43
CA ARG A 15 -1.45 3.95 -12.80
C ARG A 15 -0.65 4.15 -14.08
N GLU A 16 -1.22 4.83 -15.07
CA GLU A 16 -0.51 5.21 -16.30
C GLU A 16 0.72 6.06 -15.97
N MET A 17 0.58 7.11 -15.14
CA MET A 17 1.72 7.90 -14.69
C MET A 17 2.79 7.09 -13.97
N LEU A 18 2.41 6.05 -13.22
CA LEU A 18 3.38 5.20 -12.54
C LEU A 18 4.10 4.27 -13.50
N PHE A 19 3.40 3.72 -14.50
CA PHE A 19 4.03 2.91 -15.54
C PHE A 19 5.09 3.69 -16.30
N ASP A 20 4.83 4.98 -16.59
CA ASP A 20 5.82 5.85 -17.23
C ASP A 20 7.08 6.07 -16.37
N LEU A 21 6.98 5.90 -15.04
CA LEU A 21 8.09 6.00 -14.09
C LEU A 21 8.77 4.64 -13.81
N MET A 22 8.15 3.52 -14.17
CA MET A 22 8.63 2.15 -13.91
C MET A 22 9.66 1.69 -14.96
N ASP A 23 10.74 2.45 -15.09
CA ASP A 23 11.85 2.10 -15.97
C ASP A 23 13.19 2.56 -15.37
N GLY A 24 14.30 2.24 -16.03
CA GLY A 24 15.63 2.77 -15.72
C GLY A 24 16.36 2.07 -14.55
N ILE A 25 15.77 1.02 -13.97
CA ILE A 25 16.37 0.26 -12.87
C ILE A 25 16.61 -1.19 -13.29
N GLY A 26 17.87 -1.51 -13.58
CA GLY A 26 18.28 -2.84 -14.02
C GLY A 26 18.00 -3.92 -12.96
N GLY A 27 17.26 -4.96 -13.34
CA GLY A 27 16.90 -6.06 -12.45
C GLY A 27 15.68 -5.82 -11.56
N ALA A 28 15.04 -4.65 -11.68
CA ALA A 28 13.79 -4.37 -10.97
C ALA A 28 12.67 -5.30 -11.45
N ARG A 29 11.86 -5.78 -10.50
CA ARG A 29 10.63 -6.52 -10.81
C ARG A 29 9.42 -5.61 -10.56
N TRP A 30 9.07 -4.86 -11.60
CA TRP A 30 7.93 -3.96 -11.60
C TRP A 30 6.62 -4.70 -11.38
N GLN A 31 5.68 -4.03 -10.71
CA GLN A 31 4.34 -4.53 -10.48
C GLN A 31 3.49 -4.33 -11.75
N ASP A 32 2.55 -5.25 -12.00
CA ASP A 32 1.54 -5.12 -13.05
C ASP A 32 0.36 -4.23 -12.63
N ASP A 33 -0.57 -4.00 -13.55
CA ASP A 33 -1.69 -3.06 -13.40
C ASP A 33 -2.70 -3.52 -12.34
N GLU A 34 -2.79 -4.83 -12.13
CA GLU A 34 -3.58 -5.49 -11.11
C GLU A 34 -2.92 -5.44 -9.72
N GLN A 35 -1.58 -5.38 -9.69
CA GLN A 35 -0.77 -5.32 -8.48
C GLN A 35 -0.60 -3.91 -7.93
N LEU A 36 -0.86 -2.84 -8.69
CA LEU A 36 -0.76 -1.48 -8.17
C LEU A 36 -1.90 -1.15 -7.21
N HIS A 37 -1.55 -0.99 -5.93
CA HIS A 37 -2.51 -0.68 -4.87
C HIS A 37 -1.89 0.10 -3.72
N VAL A 38 -2.73 0.92 -3.07
CA VAL A 38 -2.39 1.60 -1.81
C VAL A 38 -2.89 0.74 -0.68
N THR A 39 -1.98 0.14 0.09
CA THR A 39 -2.38 -0.68 1.24
C THR A 39 -2.96 0.21 2.33
N ILE A 40 -4.15 -0.13 2.81
CA ILE A 40 -4.83 0.57 3.91
C ILE A 40 -4.67 -0.20 5.21
N ARG A 41 -4.85 -1.52 5.21
CA ARG A 41 -4.71 -2.34 6.42
C ARG A 41 -4.25 -3.75 6.07
N PHE A 42 -3.26 -4.27 6.80
CA PHE A 42 -2.85 -5.67 6.71
C PHE A 42 -3.69 -6.50 7.70
N LEU A 43 -4.25 -7.62 7.23
CA LEU A 43 -5.07 -8.52 8.07
C LEU A 43 -4.28 -9.77 8.52
N GLY A 44 -3.12 -10.03 7.93
CA GLY A 44 -2.33 -11.21 8.27
C GLY A 44 -2.93 -12.50 7.72
N GLU A 45 -2.70 -13.58 8.44
CA GLU A 45 -3.23 -14.90 8.11
C GLU A 45 -4.69 -14.99 8.56
N VAL A 46 -5.57 -15.20 7.60
CA VAL A 46 -7.01 -15.30 7.81
C VAL A 46 -7.47 -16.72 7.44
N ASP A 47 -8.37 -17.28 8.25
CA ASP A 47 -9.05 -18.53 7.91
C ASP A 47 -9.89 -18.32 6.64
N PRO A 48 -9.73 -19.12 5.58
CA PRO A 48 -10.54 -19.01 4.37
C PRO A 48 -12.06 -18.94 4.62
N ARG A 49 -12.55 -19.55 5.70
CA ARG A 49 -13.97 -19.49 6.10
C ARG A 49 -14.44 -18.10 6.52
N LEU A 50 -13.53 -17.26 7.01
CA LEU A 50 -13.82 -15.87 7.39
C LEU A 50 -13.65 -14.90 6.21
N ALA A 51 -13.08 -15.34 5.08
CA ALA A 51 -12.78 -14.45 3.96
C ALA A 51 -14.07 -13.86 3.34
N ASP A 52 -15.11 -14.67 3.16
CA ASP A 52 -16.38 -14.22 2.58
C ASP A 52 -17.13 -13.25 3.51
N ASP A 53 -17.05 -13.48 4.83
CA ASP A 53 -17.61 -12.57 5.84
C ASP A 53 -16.89 -11.21 5.82
N ILE A 54 -15.55 -11.25 5.71
CA ILE A 54 -14.73 -10.04 5.57
C ILE A 54 -15.12 -9.24 4.34
N VAL A 55 -15.28 -9.89 3.17
CA VAL A 55 -15.74 -9.23 1.93
C VAL A 55 -17.09 -8.56 2.15
N THR A 56 -18.04 -9.26 2.76
CA THR A 56 -19.39 -8.74 3.02
C THR A 56 -19.36 -7.47 3.89
N GLU A 57 -18.55 -7.46 4.95
CA GLU A 57 -18.44 -6.30 5.83
C GLU A 57 -17.68 -5.13 5.19
N ILE A 58 -16.69 -5.41 4.33
CA ILE A 58 -16.01 -4.36 3.54
C ILE A 58 -16.99 -3.69 2.59
N ASP A 59 -17.90 -4.44 1.95
CA ASP A 59 -18.91 -3.86 1.08
C ASP A 59 -19.85 -2.92 1.86
N ARG A 60 -20.24 -3.30 3.09
CA ARG A 60 -21.01 -2.41 3.98
C ARG A 60 -20.22 -1.15 4.35
N LEU A 61 -18.94 -1.30 4.70
CA LEU A 61 -18.07 -0.17 5.01
C LEU A 61 -17.95 0.76 3.81
N ARG A 62 -17.75 0.23 2.60
CA ARG A 62 -17.65 0.99 1.35
C ARG A 62 -18.90 1.85 1.10
N LEU A 63 -20.08 1.30 1.35
CA LEU A 63 -21.34 2.05 1.26
C LEU A 63 -21.37 3.21 2.28
N SER A 64 -20.89 3.01 3.50
CA SER A 64 -20.80 4.06 4.53
C SER A 64 -19.77 5.17 4.22
N LEU A 65 -18.75 4.86 3.41
CA LEU A 65 -17.68 5.78 3.03
C LEU A 65 -18.04 6.66 1.81
N THR A 66 -19.12 6.33 1.10
CA THR A 66 -19.63 7.10 -0.04
C THR A 66 -20.36 8.34 0.47
N PRO A 67 -19.94 9.56 0.10
CA PRO A 67 -19.64 9.93 -1.29
C PRO A 67 -18.20 10.38 -1.60
N ALA A 68 -17.30 10.52 -0.63
CA ALA A 68 -16.00 11.15 -0.88
C ALA A 68 -14.83 10.15 -0.73
N ALA A 69 -14.28 9.71 -1.86
CA ALA A 69 -12.97 9.06 -1.88
C ALA A 69 -11.90 10.02 -1.34
N PRO A 70 -10.84 9.52 -0.66
CA PRO A 70 -9.77 10.36 -0.18
C PRO A 70 -9.09 11.06 -1.37
N THR A 71 -8.96 12.39 -1.30
CA THR A 71 -8.20 13.16 -2.28
C THR A 71 -6.74 13.18 -1.87
N VAL A 72 -5.89 12.58 -2.69
CA VAL A 72 -4.45 12.49 -2.48
C VAL A 72 -3.70 12.64 -3.81
N ALA A 73 -2.41 12.92 -3.73
CA ALA A 73 -1.49 13.06 -4.85
C ALA A 73 -0.24 12.21 -4.61
N LEU A 74 0.38 11.74 -5.69
CA LEU A 74 1.70 11.12 -5.64
C LEU A 74 2.73 12.18 -5.22
N HIS A 75 3.66 11.78 -4.36
CA HIS A 75 4.71 12.65 -3.85
C HIS A 75 5.97 11.83 -3.57
N ALA A 76 7.04 12.16 -4.31
CA ALA A 76 8.35 11.51 -4.23
C ALA A 76 8.33 10.00 -4.52
N VAL A 77 9.52 9.46 -4.76
CA VAL A 77 9.78 8.01 -4.85
C VAL A 77 10.77 7.68 -3.74
N GLY A 78 10.50 6.60 -3.01
CA GLY A 78 11.38 6.11 -1.97
C GLY A 78 11.75 4.65 -2.18
N GLN A 79 12.69 4.19 -1.35
CA GLN A 79 13.19 2.83 -1.37
C GLN A 79 13.22 2.26 0.05
N PHE A 80 12.70 1.05 0.25
CA PHE A 80 12.98 0.27 1.45
C PHE A 80 14.20 -0.60 1.20
N ALA A 81 15.20 -0.42 2.07
CA ALA A 81 16.35 -1.30 2.11
C ALA A 81 16.30 -2.19 3.36
N SER A 82 16.33 -3.50 3.17
CA SER A 82 16.53 -4.45 4.28
C SER A 82 17.94 -5.01 4.20
N ARG A 83 18.67 -4.97 5.32
CA ARG A 83 20.05 -5.48 5.42
C ARG A 83 21.00 -5.02 4.30
N GLY A 84 20.84 -3.76 3.83
CA GLY A 84 21.68 -3.17 2.78
C GLY A 84 21.31 -3.57 1.34
N ARG A 85 20.13 -4.15 1.11
CA ARG A 85 19.58 -4.44 -0.22
C ARG A 85 18.27 -3.68 -0.42
N THR A 86 18.12 -3.02 -1.56
CA THR A 86 16.83 -2.42 -1.95
C THR A 86 15.90 -3.55 -2.35
N ASP A 87 14.84 -3.74 -1.56
CA ASP A 87 13.89 -4.83 -1.75
C ASP A 87 12.52 -4.31 -2.26
N THR A 88 12.27 -3.00 -2.21
CA THR A 88 10.99 -2.41 -2.61
C THR A 88 11.15 -0.92 -2.93
N LEU A 89 10.72 -0.50 -4.12
CA LEU A 89 10.45 0.89 -4.47
C LEU A 89 8.97 1.24 -4.27
N TRP A 90 8.73 2.48 -3.87
CA TRP A 90 7.38 2.98 -3.63
C TRP A 90 7.23 4.44 -4.03
N ALA A 91 6.03 4.81 -4.45
CA ALA A 91 5.64 6.21 -4.64
C ALA A 91 4.92 6.70 -3.38
N GLY A 92 5.36 7.83 -2.83
CA GLY A 92 4.76 8.41 -1.64
C GLY A 92 3.42 9.08 -1.96
N ILE A 93 2.60 9.29 -0.94
CA ILE A 93 1.25 9.83 -1.12
C ILE A 93 0.98 10.96 -0.12
N THR A 94 0.45 12.09 -0.60
CA THR A 94 0.13 13.26 0.23
C THR A 94 -1.25 13.84 -0.10
N PRO A 95 -2.01 14.39 0.87
CA PRO A 95 -1.72 14.41 2.30
C PRO A 95 -2.03 13.07 2.98
N HIS A 96 -1.14 12.64 3.88
CA HIS A 96 -1.32 11.40 4.66
C HIS A 96 -2.58 11.39 5.54
N ALA A 97 -3.10 12.57 5.92
CA ALA A 97 -4.25 12.70 6.81
C ALA A 97 -5.52 12.05 6.22
N ALA A 98 -5.74 12.16 4.90
CA ALA A 98 -6.91 11.58 4.24
C ALA A 98 -6.89 10.04 4.31
N LEU A 99 -5.73 9.43 4.03
CA LEU A 99 -5.56 7.97 4.11
C LEU A 99 -5.52 7.47 5.54
N THR A 100 -5.01 8.27 6.48
CA THR A 100 -5.04 7.95 7.92
C THR A 100 -6.47 7.93 8.46
N ALA A 101 -7.32 8.89 8.04
CA ALA A 101 -8.73 8.90 8.42
C ALA A 101 -9.47 7.67 7.86
N LEU A 102 -9.19 7.27 6.62
CA LEU A 102 -9.72 6.05 6.03
C LEU A 102 -9.23 4.81 6.79
N HIS A 103 -7.92 4.73 7.05
CA HIS A 103 -7.32 3.64 7.80
C HIS A 103 -8.01 3.47 9.16
N ARG A 104 -8.23 4.54 9.93
CA ARG A 104 -8.92 4.47 11.22
C ARG A 104 -10.34 3.92 11.12
N LYS A 105 -11.10 4.31 10.09
CA LYS A 105 -12.46 3.78 9.87
C LYS A 105 -12.44 2.28 9.54
N VAL A 106 -11.52 1.88 8.67
CA VAL A 106 -11.28 0.46 8.35
C VAL A 106 -10.81 -0.30 9.59
N ASP A 107 -9.98 0.31 10.42
CA ASP A 107 -9.43 -0.31 11.61
C ASP A 107 -10.53 -0.63 12.63
N GLN A 108 -11.42 0.33 12.87
CA GLN A 108 -12.60 0.19 13.72
C GLN A 108 -13.57 -0.89 13.23
N ALA A 109 -13.82 -0.97 11.92
CA ALA A 109 -14.71 -1.97 11.35
C ALA A 109 -14.16 -3.40 11.46
N ALA A 110 -12.83 -3.55 11.42
CA ALA A 110 -12.16 -4.85 11.37
C ALA A 110 -11.55 -5.28 12.72
N VAL A 111 -12.06 -4.74 13.84
CA VAL A 111 -11.73 -5.21 15.21
C VAL A 111 -12.04 -6.70 15.42
N GLY A 112 -12.97 -7.26 14.62
CA GLY A 112 -13.30 -8.70 14.63
C GLY A 112 -12.45 -9.59 13.72
N TRP A 113 -11.58 -9.03 12.88
CA TRP A 113 -10.76 -9.77 11.91
C TRP A 113 -9.32 -9.71 12.40
N GLN A 114 -8.80 -10.85 12.86
CA GLN A 114 -7.58 -11.00 13.67
C GLN A 114 -6.47 -9.94 13.41
N PRO A 115 -5.84 -9.37 14.45
CA PRO A 115 -4.81 -8.35 14.27
C PRO A 115 -3.47 -8.96 13.84
N GLY A 116 -3.00 -8.60 12.65
CA GLY A 116 -1.64 -8.86 12.18
C GLY A 116 -0.77 -7.61 12.31
N ALA A 117 0.42 -7.75 12.88
CA ALA A 117 1.32 -6.67 13.26
C ALA A 117 1.84 -5.80 12.10
N ASP A 118 2.09 -4.55 12.49
CA ASP A 118 2.74 -3.42 11.80
C ASP A 118 1.94 -2.62 10.75
N HIS A 119 1.41 -1.51 11.25
CA HIS A 119 0.76 -0.41 10.54
C HIS A 119 1.74 0.43 9.75
N ARG A 120 2.37 -0.11 8.70
CA ARG A 120 3.14 0.74 7.79
C ARG A 120 2.94 0.21 6.38
N LEU A 121 2.24 1.00 5.57
CA LEU A 121 2.75 1.60 4.34
C LEU A 121 1.58 2.35 3.69
N ILE A 122 1.53 3.67 3.90
CA ILE A 122 0.69 4.59 3.11
C ILE A 122 1.44 4.92 1.83
N ASP A 123 1.95 3.88 1.17
CA ASP A 123 2.85 4.01 0.04
C ASP A 123 2.39 3.06 -1.05
N LEU A 124 2.43 3.52 -2.29
CA LEU A 124 2.08 2.72 -3.46
C LEU A 124 3.33 1.94 -3.88
N ALA A 125 3.34 0.64 -3.60
CA ALA A 125 4.44 -0.22 -4.00
C ALA A 125 4.46 -0.34 -5.53
N VAL A 126 5.55 0.11 -6.15
CA VAL A 126 5.76 0.06 -7.60
C VAL A 126 6.70 -1.08 -8.01
N GLU A 127 7.47 -1.60 -7.06
CA GLU A 127 8.39 -2.73 -7.26
C GLU A 127 8.32 -3.68 -6.05
N ARG A 128 8.42 -4.99 -6.29
CA ARG A 128 8.52 -5.99 -5.20
C ARG A 128 9.63 -6.99 -5.51
N GLY A 129 10.78 -6.82 -4.88
CA GLY A 129 11.91 -7.74 -4.94
C GLY A 129 11.80 -8.86 -3.90
N GLU A 130 11.83 -10.12 -4.33
CA GLU A 130 12.14 -11.27 -3.45
C GLU A 130 13.65 -11.54 -3.37
N ARG A 131 14.44 -10.89 -4.25
CA ARG A 131 15.91 -10.89 -4.27
C ARG A 131 16.36 -9.49 -4.70
N GLY A 132 16.74 -8.66 -3.74
CA GLY A 132 17.07 -7.25 -3.97
C GLY A 132 18.16 -7.00 -5.01
N VAL A 133 17.98 -5.91 -5.76
CA VAL A 133 18.94 -5.35 -6.71
C VAL A 133 19.96 -4.50 -5.95
N ARG A 134 21.25 -4.61 -6.27
CA ARG A 134 22.26 -3.64 -5.80
C ARG A 134 22.10 -2.35 -6.60
N GLY A 135 21.26 -1.43 -6.12
CA GLY A 135 21.18 -0.08 -6.65
C GLY A 135 22.13 0.87 -5.91
N ASP A 136 23.00 1.58 -6.63
CA ASP A 136 23.87 2.64 -6.11
C ASP A 136 23.13 3.98 -5.93
N ALA A 137 21.85 3.91 -5.54
CA ALA A 137 21.03 5.08 -5.25
C ALA A 137 21.18 5.43 -3.77
N ARG A 138 21.87 6.54 -3.48
CA ARG A 138 21.97 7.09 -2.12
C ARG A 138 20.55 7.34 -1.58
N PRO A 139 20.20 6.77 -0.41
CA PRO A 139 18.87 6.97 0.16
C PRO A 139 18.78 8.39 0.74
N GLU A 140 17.95 9.26 0.15
CA GLU A 140 17.39 10.37 0.91
C GLU A 140 16.32 9.79 1.85
N ARG A 141 16.66 9.77 3.14
CA ARG A 141 15.72 9.42 4.20
C ARG A 141 14.69 10.55 4.27
N VAL A 142 13.52 10.37 3.67
CA VAL A 142 12.35 11.18 4.03
C VAL A 142 12.00 10.80 5.46
N GLY A 143 12.42 11.64 6.40
CA GLY A 143 12.13 11.49 7.80
C GLY A 143 10.62 11.43 8.00
N THR A 144 10.17 10.46 8.80
CA THR A 144 8.85 10.47 9.43
C THR A 144 8.58 11.87 9.97
N PRO A 145 7.44 12.53 9.65
CA PRO A 145 7.07 13.73 10.38
C PRO A 145 6.88 13.32 11.84
N ALA A 146 7.71 13.90 12.70
CA ALA A 146 7.54 13.81 14.14
C ALA A 146 6.14 14.32 14.50
N ALA A 147 5.52 13.63 15.46
CA ALA A 147 4.21 13.93 16.02
C ALA A 147 4.08 15.38 16.51
#